data_AF-A0A514MFX5-F1
#
_entry.id   AF-A0A514MFX5-F1
#
_cell.length_a   1.000
_cell.length_b   1.000
_cell.length_c   1.000
_cell.angle_alpha   90.00
_cell.angle_beta   90.00
_cell.angle_gamma   90.00
#
_symmetry.space_group_name_H-M   'P 1'
#
loop_
_entity.id
_entity.type
_entity.pdbx_description
1 polymer ?
#
loop_
_entity_poly.entity_id
_entity_poly.type
_entity_poly.pdbx_seq_one_letter_code
_entity_poly.pdbx_strand_id
1 'polypeptide(L)'
;MILVAKEFGLSPPAAVAPRRRAPARVAPSGGSPVGELWLRTGGGGGAAEGFGSHSHESEMDLAMLVSDFLENGGSGGGESRGSSDSESGLSDLAHLADKISMYKQGVDDKQNELLSMVHSLLFSIHESELQAFRRGQCSGSCIRHLLVKRLRYSGYDAAVCKSKWQGFDKIPGGDHEYIDVIMNTDTTGPERLILDIDFRSHFEIARAVDSYGTLLNSLPVVYVGTLPRLK
;
A
#
# COMPACT_ATOMS: atom_id res chain seq x y z
N MET A 1 -3.16 -65.40 1.50
CA MET A 1 -3.67 -64.68 2.68
C MET A 1 -4.93 -63.96 2.20
N ILE A 2 -6.16 -64.20 2.68
CA ILE A 2 -6.64 -64.33 4.09
C ILE A 2 -6.39 -63.00 4.82
N LEU A 3 -7.36 -62.29 5.40
CA LEU A 3 -8.73 -62.65 5.83
C LEU A 3 -9.83 -61.72 5.23
N VAL A 4 -11.10 -61.89 5.65
CA VAL A 4 -12.30 -61.25 5.08
C VAL A 4 -13.04 -60.39 6.11
N ALA A 5 -13.48 -59.20 5.66
CA ALA A 5 -14.56 -58.33 6.18
C ALA A 5 -14.59 -57.90 7.67
N LYS A 6 -14.99 -56.63 7.89
CA LYS A 6 -16.32 -56.38 8.51
C LYS A 6 -16.88 -54.99 8.19
N GLU A 7 -18.11 -54.96 7.68
CA GLU A 7 -18.97 -53.78 7.60
C GLU A 7 -19.67 -53.56 8.95
N PHE A 8 -19.83 -52.31 9.37
CA PHE A 8 -20.71 -51.89 10.46
C PHE A 8 -21.07 -50.40 10.32
N GLY A 9 -22.07 -50.11 9.49
CA GLY A 9 -22.70 -48.79 9.47
C GLY A 9 -23.45 -48.49 10.76
N LEU A 10 -23.22 -47.32 11.36
CA LEU A 10 -24.08 -46.72 12.37
C LEU A 10 -24.39 -45.27 11.97
N SER A 11 -25.67 -44.90 12.07
CA SER A 11 -26.22 -43.64 11.57
C SER A 11 -25.91 -42.46 12.51
N PRO A 12 -25.62 -41.25 12.00
CA PRO A 12 -25.38 -40.08 12.83
C PRO A 12 -26.67 -39.52 13.46
N PRO A 13 -26.69 -39.22 14.77
CA PRO A 13 -27.77 -38.43 15.39
C PRO A 13 -27.68 -36.95 15.02
N ALA A 14 -28.81 -36.23 15.19
CA ALA A 14 -29.06 -34.94 14.57
C ALA A 14 -28.32 -33.71 15.18
N ALA A 15 -28.24 -32.65 14.38
CA ALA A 15 -27.67 -31.35 14.76
C ALA A 15 -28.47 -30.65 15.89
N VAL A 16 -27.75 -29.89 16.74
CA VAL A 16 -28.35 -29.06 17.79
C VAL A 16 -27.81 -27.63 17.75
N ALA A 17 -28.65 -26.70 17.32
CA ALA A 17 -28.51 -25.26 17.53
C ALA A 17 -29.90 -24.59 17.40
N PRO A 18 -30.13 -23.37 17.93
CA PRO A 18 -29.30 -22.58 18.84
C PRO A 18 -29.99 -22.32 20.21
N ARG A 19 -29.27 -21.80 21.20
CA ARG A 19 -29.89 -21.11 22.35
C ARG A 19 -29.65 -19.60 22.26
N ARG A 20 -30.68 -18.87 21.82
CA ARG A 20 -30.75 -17.41 21.91
C ARG A 20 -30.79 -16.99 23.39
N ARG A 21 -30.04 -15.95 23.77
CA ARG A 21 -30.25 -15.20 25.03
C ARG A 21 -30.65 -13.77 24.68
N ALA A 22 -31.70 -13.26 25.31
CA ALA A 22 -32.22 -11.91 25.06
C ALA A 22 -31.29 -10.82 25.67
N PRO A 23 -31.31 -9.58 25.15
CA PRO A 23 -30.41 -8.52 25.61
C PRO A 23 -30.81 -7.98 27.00
N ALA A 24 -29.81 -7.66 27.82
CA ALA A 24 -30.03 -6.85 29.02
C ALA A 24 -30.14 -5.37 28.65
N ARG A 25 -31.23 -4.71 29.05
CA ARG A 25 -31.33 -3.25 29.07
C ARG A 25 -30.93 -2.74 30.44
N VAL A 26 -29.97 -1.81 30.49
CA VAL A 26 -29.80 -0.86 31.60
C VAL A 26 -29.66 0.53 30.98
N ALA A 27 -30.33 1.52 31.59
CA ALA A 27 -30.41 2.91 31.12
C ALA A 27 -29.52 3.83 32.01
N PRO A 28 -29.24 5.08 31.60
CA PRO A 28 -28.00 5.75 31.98
C PRO A 28 -28.06 6.65 33.22
N SER A 29 -26.89 6.83 33.83
CA SER A 29 -26.43 8.02 34.55
C SER A 29 -24.94 8.23 34.20
N GLY A 30 -24.37 9.44 34.18
CA GLY A 30 -24.96 10.76 34.42
C GLY A 30 -23.90 11.70 35.03
N GLY A 31 -23.21 12.49 34.21
CA GLY A 31 -22.16 13.41 34.66
C GLY A 31 -21.58 14.25 33.51
N SER A 32 -21.50 15.56 33.73
CA SER A 32 -21.03 16.63 32.81
C SER A 32 -19.74 17.27 33.37
N PRO A 33 -19.13 18.35 32.79
CA PRO A 33 -19.38 19.13 31.55
C PRO A 33 -18.19 18.96 30.55
N VAL A 34 -17.83 19.80 29.56
CA VAL A 34 -18.06 21.21 29.13
C VAL A 34 -18.06 21.23 27.57
N GLY A 35 -18.75 22.11 26.82
CA GLY A 35 -19.66 23.20 27.21
C GLY A 35 -20.27 23.93 26.01
N GLU A 36 -19.68 25.07 25.61
CA GLU A 36 -20.23 26.05 24.64
C GLU A 36 -19.84 25.72 23.18
N LEU A 37 -20.68 25.84 22.14
CA LEU A 37 -21.75 26.80 21.76
C LEU A 37 -21.23 28.13 21.17
N TRP A 38 -21.22 28.24 19.84
CA TRP A 38 -21.52 29.47 19.10
C TRP A 38 -22.46 29.18 17.92
N LEU A 39 -22.99 30.23 17.28
CA LEU A 39 -24.38 30.25 16.79
C LEU A 39 -24.61 29.94 15.29
N ARG A 40 -25.89 29.65 14.98
CA ARG A 40 -26.41 29.37 13.63
C ARG A 40 -26.77 30.64 12.85
N THR A 41 -26.33 30.68 11.59
CA THR A 41 -27.11 31.11 10.41
C THR A 41 -26.64 30.21 9.26
N GLY A 42 -27.47 29.58 8.41
CA GLY A 42 -28.89 29.78 8.12
C GLY A 42 -29.03 30.63 6.85
N GLY A 43 -29.47 30.12 5.70
CA GLY A 43 -29.84 28.74 5.35
C GLY A 43 -30.32 28.67 3.88
N GLY A 44 -30.88 27.54 3.45
CA GLY A 44 -31.39 27.33 2.09
C GLY A 44 -30.88 26.03 1.48
N GLY A 45 -31.76 25.27 0.81
CA GLY A 45 -31.45 23.94 0.26
C GLY A 45 -31.55 23.86 -1.26
N GLY A 46 -30.85 22.89 -1.84
CA GLY A 46 -30.95 22.46 -3.23
C GLY A 46 -31.06 20.93 -3.30
N ALA A 47 -31.57 20.40 -4.42
CA ALA A 47 -31.81 18.97 -4.59
C ALA A 47 -30.55 18.17 -4.97
N ALA A 48 -30.72 16.85 -5.13
CA ALA A 48 -29.64 15.89 -5.34
C ALA A 48 -29.16 15.81 -6.81
N GLU A 49 -28.23 14.87 -7.03
CA GLU A 49 -27.57 14.46 -8.28
C GLU A 49 -26.37 15.32 -8.70
N GLY A 50 -25.19 14.68 -8.72
CA GLY A 50 -23.88 15.29 -8.98
C GLY A 50 -22.77 14.23 -8.85
N PHE A 51 -22.17 13.86 -9.98
CA PHE A 51 -21.34 12.67 -10.16
C PHE A 51 -20.05 12.61 -9.31
N GLY A 52 -19.55 11.38 -9.16
CA GLY A 52 -18.38 10.99 -8.36
C GLY A 52 -17.12 11.85 -8.53
N SER A 53 -16.64 12.35 -7.38
CA SER A 53 -15.32 12.96 -7.24
C SER A 53 -14.22 11.88 -7.31
N HIS A 54 -13.63 11.73 -8.49
CA HIS A 54 -12.44 10.91 -8.73
C HIS A 54 -11.31 11.78 -9.31
N SER A 55 -10.08 11.55 -8.82
CA SER A 55 -8.79 11.90 -9.47
C SER A 55 -8.43 13.35 -9.81
N HIS A 56 -9.27 14.36 -9.59
CA HIS A 56 -8.99 15.72 -10.10
C HIS A 56 -7.69 16.37 -9.59
N GLU A 57 -7.17 16.00 -8.41
CA GLU A 57 -5.91 16.53 -7.87
C GLU A 57 -4.73 16.37 -8.85
N SER A 58 -4.58 15.21 -9.50
CA SER A 58 -3.42 14.91 -10.36
C SER A 58 -3.47 15.61 -11.72
N GLU A 59 -4.66 15.89 -12.23
CA GLU A 59 -4.82 16.66 -13.48
C GLU A 59 -4.44 18.13 -13.26
N MET A 60 -4.72 18.68 -12.07
CA MET A 60 -4.36 20.04 -11.70
C MET A 60 -2.84 20.21 -11.54
N ASP A 61 -2.17 19.28 -10.85
CA ASP A 61 -0.70 19.29 -10.74
C ASP A 61 -0.02 19.16 -12.12
N LEU A 62 -0.52 18.31 -13.02
CA LEU A 62 -0.01 18.21 -14.39
C LEU A 62 -0.26 19.50 -15.20
N ALA A 63 -1.44 20.12 -15.06
CA ALA A 63 -1.73 21.38 -15.73
C ALA A 63 -0.81 22.51 -15.25
N MET A 64 -0.54 22.58 -13.94
CA MET A 64 0.40 23.54 -13.34
C MET A 64 1.82 23.41 -13.92
N LEU A 65 2.34 22.17 -14.00
CA LEU A 65 3.66 21.89 -14.58
C LEU A 65 3.74 22.24 -16.08
N VAL A 66 2.66 22.04 -16.83
CA VAL A 66 2.57 22.45 -18.25
C VAL A 66 2.49 23.97 -18.39
N SER A 67 1.79 24.68 -17.50
CA SER A 67 1.75 26.15 -17.53
C SER A 67 3.11 26.80 -17.21
N ASP A 68 3.86 26.32 -16.20
CA ASP A 68 5.22 26.80 -15.89
C ASP A 68 6.16 26.65 -17.10
N PHE A 69 6.08 25.53 -17.82
CA PHE A 69 6.85 25.31 -19.04
C PHE A 69 6.47 26.26 -20.19
N LEU A 70 5.18 26.54 -20.38
CA LEU A 70 4.71 27.42 -21.46
C LEU A 70 4.95 28.90 -21.16
N GLU A 71 4.74 29.34 -19.92
CA GLU A 71 4.91 30.74 -19.51
C GLU A 71 6.39 31.14 -19.43
N ASN A 72 7.27 30.26 -18.92
CA ASN A 72 8.71 30.48 -18.91
C ASN A 72 9.37 30.26 -20.30
N GLY A 73 8.65 29.71 -21.27
CA GLY A 73 9.16 29.44 -22.63
C GLY A 73 9.32 30.68 -23.53
N GLY A 74 8.83 31.85 -23.13
CA GLY A 74 8.71 33.03 -24.00
C GLY A 74 9.96 33.92 -24.15
N SER A 75 11.01 33.74 -23.35
CA SER A 75 12.14 34.67 -23.30
C SER A 75 13.31 34.24 -24.19
N GLY A 76 13.36 34.77 -25.42
CA GLY A 76 14.47 34.56 -26.35
C GLY A 76 15.75 35.31 -25.96
N GLY A 77 16.57 34.71 -25.10
CA GLY A 77 17.90 35.21 -24.72
C GLY A 77 18.96 34.11 -24.79
N GLY A 78 19.93 34.25 -25.69
CA GLY A 78 20.85 33.16 -26.01
C GLY A 78 22.09 33.07 -25.12
N GLU A 79 22.12 32.13 -24.19
CA GLU A 79 23.37 31.48 -23.78
C GLU A 79 23.21 29.95 -23.66
N SER A 80 23.57 29.25 -24.74
CA SER A 80 23.69 27.79 -24.74
C SER A 80 24.93 27.36 -23.97
N ARG A 81 24.83 27.38 -22.63
CA ARG A 81 25.77 26.67 -21.76
C ARG A 81 25.43 25.20 -21.86
N GLY A 82 26.08 24.52 -22.82
CA GLY A 82 25.92 23.08 -22.98
C GLY A 82 26.16 22.35 -21.66
N SER A 83 25.36 21.34 -21.37
CA SER A 83 25.57 20.49 -20.21
C SER A 83 26.98 19.89 -20.30
N SER A 84 27.76 20.03 -19.22
CA SER A 84 28.99 19.25 -19.08
C SER A 84 28.55 17.82 -18.76
N ASP A 85 28.36 17.01 -19.79
CA ASP A 85 27.86 15.63 -19.70
C ASP A 85 28.85 14.79 -18.90
N SER A 86 28.65 14.76 -17.58
CA SER A 86 29.65 14.33 -16.62
C SER A 86 29.49 12.84 -16.36
N GLU A 87 30.36 12.04 -16.99
CA GLU A 87 30.39 10.58 -16.93
C GLU A 87 30.44 10.00 -15.50
N SER A 88 30.86 10.81 -14.51
CA SER A 88 30.82 10.48 -13.07
C SER A 88 29.44 9.98 -12.60
N GLY A 89 28.34 10.53 -13.14
CA GLY A 89 26.99 10.10 -12.76
C GLY A 89 26.68 8.65 -13.11
N LEU A 90 27.40 8.03 -14.06
CA LEU A 90 27.25 6.61 -14.40
C LEU A 90 27.93 5.72 -13.35
N SER A 91 29.10 6.13 -12.84
CA SER A 91 29.79 5.47 -11.73
C SER A 91 28.97 5.53 -10.44
N ASP A 92 28.35 6.68 -10.15
CA ASP A 92 27.48 6.85 -8.99
C ASP A 92 26.26 5.91 -9.03
N LEU A 93 25.63 5.72 -10.21
CA LEU A 93 24.53 4.76 -10.39
C LEU A 93 24.97 3.31 -10.13
N ALA A 94 26.17 2.92 -10.57
CA ALA A 94 26.72 1.59 -10.30
C ALA A 94 26.99 1.38 -8.80
N HIS A 95 27.66 2.33 -8.15
CA HIS A 95 27.91 2.28 -6.71
C HIS A 95 26.61 2.29 -5.87
N LEU A 96 25.56 2.95 -6.35
CA LEU A 96 24.25 2.90 -5.71
C LEU A 96 23.58 1.53 -5.83
N ALA A 97 23.70 0.85 -6.98
CA ALA A 97 23.19 -0.51 -7.18
C ALA A 97 23.94 -1.56 -6.32
N ASP A 98 25.26 -1.41 -6.16
CA ASP A 98 26.05 -2.20 -5.21
C ASP A 98 25.56 -1.98 -3.76
N LYS A 99 25.36 -0.71 -3.37
CA LYS A 99 24.89 -0.35 -2.03
C LYS A 99 23.49 -0.90 -1.73
N ILE A 100 22.56 -0.86 -2.69
CA ILE A 100 21.24 -1.49 -2.59
C ILE A 100 21.37 -3.01 -2.41
N SER A 101 22.28 -3.63 -3.17
CA SER A 101 22.55 -5.07 -3.06
C SER A 101 23.10 -5.47 -1.70
N MET A 102 23.92 -4.63 -1.06
CA MET A 102 24.35 -4.82 0.33
C MET A 102 23.18 -4.71 1.32
N TYR A 103 22.29 -3.70 1.17
CA TYR A 103 21.11 -3.58 2.05
C TYR A 103 20.13 -4.75 1.90
N LYS A 104 20.04 -5.36 0.71
CA LYS A 104 19.27 -6.59 0.47
C LYS A 104 19.82 -7.80 1.23
N GLN A 105 21.13 -7.86 1.49
CA GLN A 105 21.75 -8.96 2.25
C GLN A 105 21.58 -8.81 3.77
N GLY A 106 21.36 -7.59 4.27
CA GLY A 106 21.10 -7.29 5.68
C GLY A 106 19.62 -7.35 6.11
N VAL A 107 18.87 -8.34 5.63
CA VAL A 107 17.44 -8.55 5.96
C VAL A 107 17.34 -9.58 7.08
N ASP A 108 16.59 -9.26 8.14
CA ASP A 108 16.35 -10.16 9.29
C ASP A 108 15.59 -11.44 8.88
N ASP A 109 15.82 -12.55 9.57
CA ASP A 109 15.19 -13.85 9.26
C ASP A 109 13.65 -13.76 9.24
N LYS A 110 13.04 -12.98 10.14
CA LYS A 110 11.59 -12.74 10.19
C LYS A 110 11.08 -11.97 8.96
N GLN A 111 11.91 -11.05 8.44
CA GLN A 111 11.57 -10.28 7.24
C GLN A 111 11.69 -11.16 5.99
N ASN A 112 12.65 -12.09 5.95
CA ASN A 112 12.76 -13.12 4.90
C ASN A 112 11.61 -14.14 4.95
N GLU A 113 11.18 -14.55 6.14
CA GLU A 113 10.00 -15.42 6.33
C GLU A 113 8.72 -14.74 5.85
N LEU A 114 8.45 -13.51 6.30
CA LEU A 114 7.30 -12.73 5.87
C LEU A 114 7.31 -12.49 4.36
N LEU A 115 8.46 -12.13 3.77
CA LEU A 115 8.62 -11.96 2.31
C LEU A 115 8.31 -13.25 1.55
N SER A 116 8.80 -14.40 2.05
CA SER A 116 8.53 -15.72 1.47
C SER A 116 7.04 -16.08 1.53
N MET A 117 6.38 -15.80 2.66
CA MET A 117 4.93 -15.98 2.80
C MET A 117 4.16 -15.05 1.86
N VAL A 118 4.54 -13.77 1.78
CA VAL A 118 3.92 -12.79 0.88
C VAL A 118 4.02 -13.23 -0.58
N HIS A 119 5.18 -13.70 -1.04
CA HIS A 119 5.31 -14.24 -2.39
C HIS A 119 4.38 -15.44 -2.63
N SER A 120 4.32 -16.40 -1.70
CA SER A 120 3.40 -17.54 -1.77
C SER A 120 1.92 -17.12 -1.82
N LEU A 121 1.54 -16.14 -0.98
CA LEU A 121 0.19 -15.58 -0.94
C LEU A 121 -0.16 -14.76 -2.18
N LEU A 122 0.82 -14.13 -2.84
CA LEU A 122 0.65 -13.35 -4.06
C LEU A 122 0.51 -14.25 -5.30
N PHE A 123 1.38 -15.26 -5.45
CA PHE A 123 1.32 -16.23 -6.55
C PHE A 123 0.06 -17.11 -6.54
N SER A 124 -0.62 -17.20 -5.40
CA SER A 124 -1.87 -17.96 -5.23
C SER A 124 -3.14 -17.09 -5.26
N ILE A 125 -3.06 -15.82 -5.67
CA ILE A 125 -4.25 -14.99 -5.96
C ILE A 125 -4.71 -15.27 -7.39
N HIS A 126 -5.98 -15.65 -7.54
CA HIS A 126 -6.60 -15.85 -8.85
C HIS A 126 -7.53 -14.70 -9.24
N GLU A 127 -7.69 -14.45 -10.54
CA GLU A 127 -8.56 -13.39 -11.07
C GLU A 127 -10.01 -13.50 -10.57
N SER A 128 -10.49 -14.73 -10.35
CA SER A 128 -11.81 -15.02 -9.77
C SER A 128 -12.03 -14.43 -8.37
N GLU A 129 -10.97 -14.28 -7.56
CA GLU A 129 -11.04 -13.59 -6.26
C GLU A 129 -11.09 -12.07 -6.44
N LEU A 130 -10.50 -11.55 -7.52
CA LEU A 130 -10.54 -10.12 -7.87
C LEU A 130 -11.90 -9.68 -8.43
N GLN A 131 -12.70 -10.60 -9.00
CA GLN A 131 -14.09 -10.33 -9.42
C GLN A 131 -15.03 -9.96 -8.25
N ALA A 132 -14.61 -10.16 -6.99
CA ALA A 132 -15.34 -9.66 -5.81
C ALA A 132 -15.23 -8.13 -5.64
N PHE A 133 -14.24 -7.50 -6.28
CA PHE A 133 -14.09 -6.05 -6.34
C PHE A 133 -14.82 -5.51 -7.59
N ARG A 134 -15.28 -4.25 -7.55
CA ARG A 134 -16.01 -3.66 -8.69
C ARG A 134 -15.11 -3.59 -9.92
N ARG A 135 -15.60 -4.11 -11.05
CA ARG A 135 -14.94 -3.99 -12.36
C ARG A 135 -14.61 -2.52 -12.66
N GLY A 136 -13.37 -2.24 -13.05
CA GLY A 136 -12.86 -0.88 -13.27
C GLY A 136 -12.31 -0.17 -12.03
N GLN A 137 -12.46 -0.69 -10.81
CA GLN A 137 -11.95 -0.08 -9.57
C GLN A 137 -10.71 -0.80 -8.99
N CYS A 138 -10.03 -1.61 -9.80
CA CYS A 138 -9.02 -2.57 -9.32
C CYS A 138 -7.57 -2.15 -9.61
N SER A 139 -7.25 -0.89 -9.30
CA SER A 139 -5.93 -0.26 -9.48
C SER A 139 -4.93 -0.71 -8.40
N GLY A 140 -4.57 -1.99 -8.38
CA GLY A 140 -3.64 -2.61 -7.43
C GLY A 140 -4.15 -2.75 -5.98
N SER A 141 -5.00 -1.83 -5.52
CA SER A 141 -5.56 -1.82 -4.15
C SER A 141 -6.32 -3.10 -3.80
N CYS A 142 -6.99 -3.74 -4.76
CA CYS A 142 -7.60 -5.07 -4.58
C CYS A 142 -6.60 -6.12 -4.05
N ILE A 143 -5.39 -6.13 -4.65
CA ILE A 143 -4.35 -7.11 -4.34
C ILE A 143 -3.81 -6.83 -2.94
N ARG A 144 -3.58 -5.56 -2.60
CA ARG A 144 -3.20 -5.14 -1.23
C ARG A 144 -4.25 -5.57 -0.19
N HIS A 145 -5.54 -5.36 -0.45
CA HIS A 145 -6.64 -5.77 0.43
C HIS A 145 -6.79 -7.30 0.55
N LEU A 146 -6.66 -8.04 -0.56
CA LEU A 146 -6.75 -9.51 -0.57
C LEU A 146 -5.55 -10.15 0.12
N LEU A 147 -4.35 -9.59 -0.05
CA LEU A 147 -3.14 -10.00 0.65
C LEU A 147 -3.25 -9.74 2.16
N VAL A 148 -3.72 -8.57 2.59
CA VAL A 148 -4.00 -8.29 4.02
C VAL A 148 -5.04 -9.26 4.60
N LYS A 149 -6.10 -9.59 3.86
CA LYS A 149 -7.08 -10.61 4.27
C LYS A 149 -6.44 -11.99 4.46
N ARG A 150 -5.50 -12.37 3.58
CA ARG A 150 -4.76 -13.64 3.66
C ARG A 150 -3.73 -13.64 4.80
N LEU A 151 -2.95 -12.58 4.98
CA LEU A 151 -2.01 -12.40 6.10
C LEU A 151 -2.72 -12.49 7.46
N ARG A 152 -3.89 -11.84 7.62
CA ARG A 152 -4.73 -11.96 8.82
C ARG A 152 -5.24 -13.38 9.05
N TYR A 153 -5.54 -14.13 7.99
CA TYR A 153 -5.92 -15.55 8.10
C TYR A 153 -4.74 -16.43 8.52
N SER A 154 -3.51 -16.08 8.13
CA SER A 154 -2.26 -16.67 8.63
C SER A 154 -1.87 -16.20 10.05
N GLY A 155 -2.65 -15.33 10.69
CA GLY A 155 -2.45 -14.88 12.08
C GLY A 155 -1.64 -13.57 12.26
N TYR A 156 -1.27 -12.88 11.18
CA TYR A 156 -0.53 -11.61 11.27
C TYR A 156 -1.48 -10.44 11.51
N ASP A 157 -1.09 -9.51 12.41
CA ASP A 157 -1.73 -8.20 12.44
C ASP A 157 -1.19 -7.35 11.29
N ALA A 158 -2.04 -7.12 10.29
CA ALA A 158 -1.70 -6.42 9.06
C ALA A 158 -2.83 -5.49 8.63
N ALA A 159 -2.54 -4.37 7.98
CA ALA A 159 -3.54 -3.43 7.48
C ALA A 159 -3.09 -2.77 6.16
N VAL A 160 -4.04 -2.40 5.30
CA VAL A 160 -3.73 -1.46 4.21
C VAL A 160 -3.66 -0.06 4.82
N CYS A 161 -2.54 0.64 4.61
CA CYS A 161 -2.31 1.99 5.06
C CYS A 161 -2.07 2.92 3.88
N LYS A 162 -2.34 4.21 4.07
CA LYS A 162 -2.21 5.23 3.03
C LYS A 162 -1.46 6.44 3.55
N SER A 163 -0.33 6.76 2.95
CA SER A 163 0.41 8.01 3.17
C SER A 163 -0.06 9.08 2.19
N LYS A 164 0.09 10.35 2.58
CA LYS A 164 -0.08 11.53 1.72
C LYS A 164 1.09 12.48 1.93
N TRP A 165 1.52 13.19 0.89
CA TRP A 165 2.45 14.31 0.99
C TRP A 165 1.92 15.50 0.19
N GLN A 166 2.23 16.70 0.67
CA GLN A 166 1.98 17.93 -0.06
C GLN A 166 3.11 18.15 -1.07
N GLY A 167 2.78 18.72 -2.24
CA GLY A 167 3.78 19.14 -3.22
C GLY A 167 4.67 20.26 -2.66
N PHE A 168 5.90 20.36 -3.17
CA PHE A 168 6.88 21.37 -2.77
C PHE A 168 7.74 21.79 -3.96
N ASP A 169 7.87 23.10 -4.19
CA ASP A 169 8.47 23.72 -5.38
C ASP A 169 7.97 23.10 -6.70
N LYS A 170 8.75 22.21 -7.32
CA LYS A 170 8.44 21.52 -8.58
C LYS A 170 8.14 20.01 -8.40
N ILE A 171 8.02 19.55 -7.16
CA ILE A 171 7.64 18.18 -6.80
C ILE A 171 6.12 18.16 -6.57
N PRO A 172 5.32 17.39 -7.35
CA PRO A 172 3.87 17.34 -7.19
C PRO A 172 3.47 16.70 -5.86
N GLY A 173 2.24 16.98 -5.43
CA GLY A 173 1.61 16.29 -4.31
C GLY A 173 1.31 14.82 -4.66
N GLY A 174 0.95 14.03 -3.65
CA GLY A 174 0.57 12.65 -3.93
C GLY A 174 0.15 11.84 -2.72
N ASP A 175 -0.28 10.61 -3.02
CA ASP A 175 -0.58 9.60 -2.03
C ASP A 175 -0.14 8.20 -2.49
N HIS A 176 0.11 7.31 -1.53
CA HIS A 176 0.63 5.97 -1.77
C HIS A 176 0.00 4.97 -0.79
N GLU A 177 -0.38 3.79 -1.29
CA GLU A 177 -0.94 2.70 -0.50
C GLU A 177 0.11 1.62 -0.26
N TYR A 178 0.34 1.29 1.01
CA TYR A 178 1.22 0.21 1.45
C TYR A 178 0.47 -0.75 2.38
N ILE A 179 1.10 -1.87 2.71
CA ILE A 179 0.65 -2.75 3.78
C ILE A 179 1.55 -2.51 5.00
N ASP A 180 0.92 -2.32 6.14
CA ASP A 180 1.57 -2.28 7.45
C ASP A 180 1.41 -3.64 8.12
N VAL A 181 2.46 -4.15 8.77
CA VAL A 181 2.46 -5.43 9.50
C VAL A 181 3.14 -5.25 10.85
N ILE A 182 2.47 -5.66 11.93
CA ILE A 182 3.00 -5.62 13.30
C ILE A 182 3.47 -7.03 13.68
N MET A 183 4.78 -7.17 13.88
CA MET A 183 5.44 -8.41 14.30
C MET A 183 5.72 -8.33 15.80
N ASN A 184 4.97 -9.05 16.62
CA ASN A 184 5.32 -9.22 18.03
C ASN A 184 6.59 -10.07 18.14
N THR A 185 7.66 -9.49 18.69
CA THR A 185 8.90 -10.22 19.00
C THR A 185 9.03 -10.40 20.51
N ASP A 186 9.28 -11.63 20.96
CA ASP A 186 9.35 -11.97 22.39
C ASP A 186 10.47 -11.23 23.14
N THR A 187 11.50 -10.78 22.42
CA THR A 187 12.72 -10.17 22.96
C THR A 187 12.70 -8.63 22.94
N THR A 188 11.99 -8.03 22.00
CA THR A 188 12.18 -6.61 21.62
C THR A 188 10.86 -5.84 21.52
N GLY A 189 9.72 -6.51 21.69
CA GLY A 189 8.39 -5.92 21.58
C GLY A 189 7.83 -5.93 20.14
N PRO A 190 6.76 -5.17 19.85
CA PRO A 190 6.17 -5.09 18.53
C PRO A 190 7.06 -4.30 17.56
N GLU A 191 7.59 -4.98 16.55
CA GLU A 191 8.30 -4.36 15.41
C GLU A 191 7.30 -4.06 14.27
N ARG A 192 7.43 -2.88 13.65
CA ARG A 192 6.55 -2.43 12.56
C ARG A 192 7.25 -2.55 11.21
N LEU A 193 6.74 -3.43 10.36
CA LEU A 193 7.23 -3.67 9.00
C LEU A 193 6.29 -3.03 7.97
N ILE A 194 6.89 -2.30 7.04
CA ILE A 194 6.23 -1.85 5.81
C ILE A 194 6.45 -2.93 4.76
N LEU A 195 5.34 -3.36 4.16
CA LEU A 195 5.26 -4.23 3.00
C LEU A 195 4.71 -3.42 1.83
N ASP A 196 5.45 -3.33 0.74
CA ASP A 196 4.96 -2.83 -0.52
C ASP A 196 5.18 -3.86 -1.63
N ILE A 197 4.14 -4.10 -2.44
CA ILE A 197 4.08 -5.20 -3.41
C ILE A 197 4.49 -4.80 -4.82
N ASP A 198 4.71 -3.50 -5.05
CA ASP A 198 5.02 -2.90 -6.36
C ASP A 198 6.15 -1.86 -6.25
N PHE A 199 7.01 -2.02 -5.24
CA PHE A 199 7.98 -1.02 -4.79
C PHE A 199 8.91 -0.50 -5.90
N ARG A 200 9.25 -1.37 -6.86
CA ARG A 200 10.09 -1.00 -8.01
C ARG A 200 9.41 0.02 -8.94
N SER A 201 8.10 -0.06 -9.15
CA SER A 201 7.39 0.81 -10.11
C SER A 201 7.45 2.29 -9.70
N HIS A 202 7.59 2.56 -8.41
CA HIS A 202 7.74 3.91 -7.84
C HIS A 202 9.08 4.59 -8.19
N PHE A 203 9.99 3.87 -8.87
CA PHE A 203 11.26 4.38 -9.39
C PHE A 203 11.33 4.28 -10.94
N GLU A 204 10.22 3.99 -11.62
CA GLU A 204 10.20 4.00 -13.09
C GLU A 204 10.08 5.42 -13.65
N ILE A 205 10.91 5.74 -14.65
CA ILE A 205 10.96 7.05 -15.29
C ILE A 205 10.77 6.92 -16.81
N ALA A 206 9.97 7.81 -17.40
CA ALA A 206 9.54 7.73 -18.80
C ALA A 206 10.67 7.84 -19.84
N ARG A 207 11.89 8.21 -19.43
CA ARG A 207 13.10 8.30 -20.27
C ARG A 207 14.32 7.80 -19.49
N ALA A 208 14.29 6.53 -19.10
CA ALA A 208 15.43 5.87 -18.46
C ALA A 208 16.60 5.67 -19.45
N VAL A 209 17.82 5.70 -18.93
CA VAL A 209 19.06 5.25 -19.60
C VAL A 209 19.47 3.87 -19.08
N ASP A 210 20.27 3.10 -19.82
CA ASP A 210 20.58 1.70 -19.48
C ASP A 210 21.26 1.51 -18.11
N SER A 211 22.07 2.48 -17.69
CA SER A 211 22.66 2.53 -16.33
C SER A 211 21.60 2.70 -15.25
N TYR A 212 20.58 3.52 -15.50
CA TYR A 212 19.42 3.67 -14.61
C TYR A 212 18.54 2.41 -14.62
N GLY A 213 18.36 1.77 -15.79
CA GLY A 213 17.71 0.46 -15.90
C GLY A 213 18.43 -0.63 -15.10
N THR A 214 19.77 -0.58 -15.03
CA THR A 214 20.58 -1.47 -14.19
C THR A 214 20.32 -1.22 -12.71
N LEU A 215 20.32 0.04 -12.27
CA LEU A 215 19.97 0.45 -10.90
C LEU A 215 18.54 -0.01 -10.52
N LEU A 216 17.55 0.29 -11.35
CA LEU A 216 16.15 -0.07 -11.17
C LEU A 216 15.96 -1.60 -11.01
N ASN A 217 16.74 -2.39 -11.75
CA ASN A 217 16.72 -3.85 -11.64
C ASN A 217 17.36 -4.40 -10.34
N SER A 218 18.17 -3.62 -9.62
CA SER A 218 18.68 -3.99 -8.29
C SER A 218 17.61 -3.86 -7.19
N LEU A 219 16.62 -2.97 -7.37
CA LEU A 219 15.54 -2.74 -6.41
C LEU A 219 14.59 -3.95 -6.31
N PRO A 220 14.10 -4.30 -5.11
CA PRO A 220 13.12 -5.37 -4.95
C PRO A 220 11.77 -4.96 -5.57
N VAL A 221 11.06 -5.93 -6.16
CA VAL A 221 9.67 -5.73 -6.63
C VAL A 221 8.72 -5.70 -5.42
N VAL A 222 8.90 -6.64 -4.49
CA VAL A 222 8.21 -6.65 -3.19
C VAL A 222 9.21 -6.24 -2.12
N TYR A 223 8.97 -5.09 -1.48
CA TYR A 223 9.75 -4.60 -0.35
C TYR A 223 9.14 -5.08 0.98
N VAL A 224 9.99 -5.57 1.89
CA VAL A 224 9.65 -5.80 3.30
C VAL A 224 10.77 -5.21 4.16
N GLY A 225 10.44 -4.31 5.07
CA GLY A 225 11.44 -3.67 5.94
C GLY A 225 10.86 -2.70 6.95
N THR A 226 11.68 -2.30 7.93
CA THR A 226 11.30 -1.33 8.96
C THR A 226 11.43 0.12 8.46
N LEU A 227 10.66 1.04 9.04
CA LEU A 227 10.71 2.48 8.73
C LEU A 227 12.12 3.11 8.61
N PRO A 228 13.12 2.77 9.46
CA PRO A 228 14.48 3.29 9.33
C PRO A 228 15.23 2.80 8.07
N ARG A 229 14.79 1.72 7.40
CA ARG A 229 15.36 1.19 6.15
C ARG A 229 14.73 1.82 4.88
N LEU A 230 13.97 2.89 5.03
CA LEU A 230 13.41 3.73 3.97
C LEU A 230 13.99 5.17 3.98
N LYS A 231 15.14 5.36 4.64
CA LYS A 231 15.89 6.63 4.74
C LYS A 231 17.32 6.45 4.24
#